data_AF-A0A3R9NWY4-F1
#
_entry.id   AF-A0A3R9NWY4-F1
#
_cell.length_a   1.000
_cell.length_b   1.000
_cell.length_c   1.000
_cell.angle_alpha   90.00
_cell.angle_beta   90.00
_cell.angle_gamma   90.00
#
_symmetry.space_group_name_H-M   'P 1'
#
loop_
_entity.id
_entity.type
_entity.pdbx_description
1 polymer ?
#
loop_
_entity_poly.entity_id
_entity_poly.type
_entity_poly.pdbx_seq_one_letter_code
_entity_poly.pdbx_strand_id
1 'polypeptide(L)'
;MLNPSKHPPELVSIRKQMHRLFREPHDVQLLLELRGEWQQQLETLQQQPLEPGVAQVVTKALERLRELAAFALPSRFSREDQRKLYFDRLTSAVEDF
;
A
#
# COMPACT_ATOMS: atom_id res chain seq x y z
N MET A 1 -19.22 -17.94 -9.17
CA MET A 1 -18.63 -16.98 -10.12
C MET A 1 -18.48 -15.65 -9.39
N LEU A 2 -17.25 -15.24 -9.05
CA LEU A 2 -16.99 -13.96 -8.38
C LEU A 2 -16.80 -12.89 -9.47
N ASN A 3 -17.62 -11.84 -9.43
CA ASN A 3 -17.61 -10.76 -10.41
C ASN A 3 -16.31 -9.93 -10.29
N PRO A 4 -15.51 -9.77 -11.35
CA PRO A 4 -14.26 -9.00 -11.32
C PRO A 4 -14.44 -7.47 -11.22
N SER A 5 -15.67 -6.96 -11.07
CA SER A 5 -16.00 -5.52 -11.00
C SER A 5 -16.41 -5.02 -9.61
N LYS A 6 -16.13 -5.75 -8.52
CA LYS A 6 -16.59 -5.41 -7.16
C LYS A 6 -15.62 -4.59 -6.30
N HIS A 7 -14.43 -4.26 -6.81
CA HIS A 7 -13.47 -3.47 -6.05
C HIS A 7 -13.62 -1.98 -6.38
N PRO A 8 -13.67 -1.09 -5.36
CA PRO A 8 -13.64 0.34 -5.55
C PRO A 8 -12.50 0.77 -6.48
N PRO A 9 -12.72 1.77 -7.36
CA PRO A 9 -11.73 2.23 -8.32
C PRO A 9 -10.40 2.66 -7.66
N GLU A 10 -10.44 3.11 -6.41
CA GLU A 10 -9.28 3.45 -5.59
C GLU A 10 -8.40 2.22 -5.34
N LEU A 11 -8.97 1.07 -4.95
CA LEU A 11 -8.22 -0.18 -4.74
C LEU A 11 -7.57 -0.66 -6.05
N VAL A 12 -8.28 -0.52 -7.17
CA VAL A 12 -7.74 -0.87 -8.49
C VAL A 12 -6.60 0.08 -8.88
N SER A 13 -6.72 1.37 -8.55
CA SER A 13 -5.68 2.37 -8.79
C SER A 13 -4.41 2.07 -7.99
N ILE A 14 -4.55 1.82 -6.68
CA ILE A 14 -3.43 1.45 -5.79
C ILE A 14 -2.71 0.22 -6.34
N ARG A 15 -3.45 -0.84 -6.69
CA ARG A 15 -2.88 -2.07 -7.28
C ARG A 15 -2.14 -1.82 -8.59
N LYS A 16 -2.64 -0.93 -9.46
CA LYS A 16 -1.94 -0.55 -10.70
C LYS A 16 -0.65 0.24 -10.42
N GLN A 17 -0.68 1.14 -9.45
CA GLN A 17 0.50 1.91 -9.05
C GLN A 17 1.57 0.99 -8.45
N MET A 18 1.20 0.03 -7.61
CA MET A 18 2.10 -1.04 -7.16
C MET A 18 2.70 -1.84 -8.31
N HIS A 19 1.87 -2.25 -9.27
CA HIS A 19 2.38 -2.98 -10.44
C HIS A 19 3.41 -2.20 -11.26
N ARG A 20 3.32 -0.85 -11.24
CA ARG A 20 4.34 0.02 -11.84
C ARG A 20 5.58 0.12 -10.96
N LEU A 21 5.42 0.17 -9.63
CA LEU A 21 6.53 0.18 -8.69
C LEU A 21 7.50 -1.01 -8.87
N PHE A 22 7.01 -2.18 -9.29
CA PHE A 22 7.88 -3.35 -9.57
C PHE A 22 8.75 -3.23 -10.82
N ARG A 23 8.52 -2.23 -11.68
CA ARG A 23 9.19 -2.13 -12.98
C ARG A 23 10.38 -1.19 -12.99
N GLU A 24 10.45 -0.26 -12.04
CA GLU A 24 11.45 0.81 -12.04
C GLU A 24 12.09 0.97 -10.65
N PRO A 25 13.38 1.33 -10.59
CA PRO A 25 14.02 1.64 -9.32
C PRO A 25 13.51 2.98 -8.79
N HIS A 26 12.69 2.95 -7.74
CA HIS A 26 12.21 4.13 -7.04
C HIS A 26 13.10 4.48 -5.84
N ASP A 27 13.27 5.76 -5.55
CA ASP A 27 13.94 6.20 -4.33
C ASP A 27 13.04 6.07 -3.09
N VAL A 28 13.64 6.16 -1.90
CA VAL A 28 12.93 6.00 -0.62
C VAL A 28 11.87 7.10 -0.40
N GLN A 29 12.13 8.32 -0.87
CA GLN A 29 11.23 9.45 -0.68
C GLN A 29 9.91 9.23 -1.44
N LEU A 30 9.98 8.79 -2.70
CA LEU A 30 8.81 8.44 -3.50
C LEU A 30 8.01 7.28 -2.87
N LEU A 31 8.68 6.26 -2.32
CA LEU A 31 7.99 5.15 -1.64
C LEU A 31 7.27 5.61 -0.37
N LEU A 32 7.86 6.56 0.38
CA LEU A 32 7.24 7.15 1.56
C LEU A 32 6.01 7.98 1.19
N GLU A 33 6.07 8.74 0.09
CA GLU A 33 4.97 9.54 -0.45
C GLU A 33 3.80 8.64 -0.87
N LEU A 34 4.07 7.63 -1.70
CA LEU A 34 3.04 6.69 -2.16
C LEU A 34 2.35 5.96 -1.01
N ARG A 35 3.10 5.55 0.02
CA ARG A 35 2.53 4.95 1.23
C ARG A 35 1.56 5.91 1.92
N GLY A 36 1.90 7.21 1.99
CA GLY A 36 1.02 8.24 2.54
C GLY A 36 -0.24 8.45 1.70
N GLU A 37 -0.08 8.57 0.39
CA GLU A 37 -1.20 8.72 -0.56
C GLU A 37 -2.18 7.55 -0.48
N TRP A 38 -1.67 6.31 -0.48
CA TRP A 38 -2.50 5.11 -0.39
C TRP A 38 -3.21 5.01 0.96
N GLN A 39 -2.53 5.34 2.05
CA GLN A 39 -3.15 5.38 3.37
C GLN A 39 -4.33 6.37 3.38
N GLN A 40 -4.13 7.59 2.88
CA GLN A 40 -5.19 8.60 2.84
C GLN A 40 -6.37 8.17 1.94
N GLN A 41 -6.10 7.56 0.78
CA GLN A 41 -7.14 7.05 -0.12
C GLN A 41 -7.96 5.95 0.56
N LEU A 42 -7.31 5.02 1.26
CA LEU A 42 -7.99 3.94 1.97
C LEU A 42 -8.76 4.44 3.20
N GLU A 43 -8.24 5.43 3.93
CA GLU A 43 -8.96 6.07 5.05
C GLU A 43 -10.23 6.77 4.55
N THR A 44 -10.13 7.46 3.42
CA THR A 44 -11.28 8.07 2.73
C THR A 44 -12.28 7.01 2.29
N LEU A 45 -11.79 5.89 1.76
CA LEU A 45 -12.64 4.79 1.30
C LEU A 45 -13.35 4.09 2.48
N GLN A 46 -12.69 3.94 3.63
CA GLN A 46 -13.26 3.34 4.84
C GLN A 46 -14.44 4.15 5.41
N GLN A 47 -14.49 5.46 5.16
CA GLN A 47 -15.60 6.33 5.57
C GLN A 47 -16.85 6.19 4.67
N GLN A 48 -16.73 5.49 3.53
CA GLN A 48 -17.84 5.24 2.63
C GLN A 48 -18.56 3.94 2.99
N PRO A 49 -19.85 3.80 2.66
CA PRO A 49 -20.55 2.52 2.80
C PRO A 49 -19.97 1.49 1.82
N LEU A 50 -19.16 0.57 2.35
CA LEU A 50 -18.53 -0.52 1.59
C LEU A 50 -19.28 -1.85 1.79
N GLU A 51 -19.21 -2.73 0.78
CA GLU A 51 -19.60 -4.13 0.99
C GLU A 51 -18.73 -4.75 2.11
N PRO A 52 -19.26 -5.62 2.99
CA PRO A 52 -18.52 -6.16 4.14
C PRO A 52 -17.17 -6.79 3.76
N GLY A 53 -17.09 -7.49 2.63
CA GLY A 53 -15.84 -8.08 2.14
C GLY A 53 -14.80 -7.03 1.73
N VAL A 54 -15.26 -5.93 1.11
CA VAL A 54 -14.38 -4.81 0.71
C VAL A 54 -13.92 -4.04 1.96
N ALA A 55 -14.81 -3.82 2.93
CA ALA A 55 -14.48 -3.16 4.19
C ALA A 55 -13.37 -3.90 4.99
N GLN A 56 -13.41 -5.23 4.99
CA GLN A 56 -12.37 -6.05 5.62
C GLN A 56 -11.01 -5.89 4.91
N VAL A 57 -11.00 -5.93 3.57
CA VAL A 57 -9.78 -5.73 2.77
C VAL A 57 -9.18 -4.34 3.02
N VAL A 58 -10.01 -3.28 2.99
CA VAL A 58 -9.58 -1.90 3.26
C VAL A 58 -9.01 -1.76 4.67
N THR A 59 -9.69 -2.32 5.67
CA THR A 59 -9.24 -2.28 7.07
C THR A 59 -7.88 -2.95 7.24
N LYS A 60 -7.71 -4.17 6.71
CA LYS A 60 -6.45 -4.91 6.79
C LYS A 60 -5.31 -4.16 6.11
N ALA A 61 -5.56 -3.57 4.94
CA ALA A 61 -4.54 -2.81 4.23
C ALA A 61 -4.13 -1.53 4.98
N LEU A 62 -5.10 -0.83 5.58
CA LEU A 62 -4.82 0.32 6.44
C LEU A 62 -3.96 -0.04 7.64
N GLU A 63 -4.27 -1.14 8.31
CA GLU A 63 -3.46 -1.64 9.43
C GLU A 63 -2.01 -1.88 8.99
N ARG A 64 -1.80 -2.56 7.86
CA ARG A 64 -0.46 -2.82 7.33
C ARG A 64 0.30 -1.55 6.94
N LEU A 65 -0.35 -0.59 6.29
CA LEU A 65 0.29 0.67 5.93
C LEU A 65 0.66 1.51 7.18
N ARG A 66 -0.15 1.44 8.25
CA ARG A 66 0.15 2.07 9.54
C ARG A 66 1.32 1.38 10.26
N GLU A 67 1.36 0.04 10.25
CA GLU A 67 2.52 -0.74 10.74
C GLU A 67 3.81 -0.33 10.01
N LEU A 68 3.74 -0.16 8.69
CA LEU A 68 4.87 0.31 7.89
C LEU A 68 5.22 1.78 8.18
N ALA A 69 4.25 2.65 8.45
CA ALA A 69 4.51 4.03 8.84
C ALA A 69 5.25 4.12 10.18
N ALA A 70 4.97 3.20 11.12
CA ALA A 70 5.66 3.08 12.40
C ALA A 70 7.05 2.42 12.27
N PHE A 71 7.34 1.79 11.13
CA PHE A 71 8.62 1.14 10.88
C PHE A 71 9.72 2.17 10.59
N ALA A 72 10.64 2.33 11.53
CA ALA A 72 11.83 3.15 11.33
C ALA A 72 12.86 2.41 10.44
N LEU A 73 13.31 3.06 9.37
CA LEU A 73 14.37 2.54 8.53
C LEU A 73 15.71 2.53 9.30
N PRO A 74 16.38 1.37 9.46
CA PRO A 74 17.61 1.30 10.23
C PRO A 74 18.72 2.15 9.60
N SER A 75 19.22 3.16 10.33
CA SER A 75 20.26 4.07 9.83
C SER A 75 21.60 3.38 9.52
N ARG A 76 21.81 2.17 10.08
CA ARG A 76 22.98 1.32 9.82
C ARG A 76 23.01 0.70 8.42
N PHE A 77 21.89 0.72 7.70
CA PHE A 77 21.78 0.15 6.35
C PHE A 77 22.16 1.18 5.29
N SER A 78 22.70 0.71 4.17
CA SER A 78 22.94 1.57 3.02
C SER A 78 21.61 2.14 2.50
N ARG A 79 21.65 3.26 1.75
CA ARG A 79 20.44 3.83 1.14
C ARG A 79 19.73 2.82 0.23
N GLU A 80 20.50 1.99 -0.48
CA GLU A 80 19.97 0.96 -1.35
C GLU A 80 19.29 -0.18 -0.58
N ASP A 81 19.87 -0.60 0.55
CA ASP A 81 19.27 -1.60 1.43
C ASP A 81 18.01 -1.07 2.13
N GLN A 82 18.03 0.20 2.57
CA GLN A 82 16.86 0.87 3.13
C GLN A 82 15.72 0.94 2.10
N ARG A 83 16.05 1.31 0.86
CA ARG A 83 15.12 1.33 -0.27
C ARG A 83 14.51 -0.05 -0.53
N LYS A 84 15.35 -1.08 -0.64
CA LYS A 84 14.88 -2.46 -0.86
C LYS A 84 14.01 -2.95 0.29
N LEU A 85 14.44 -2.74 1.54
CA LEU A 85 13.68 -3.14 2.72
C LEU A 85 12.32 -2.43 2.82
N TYR A 86 12.29 -1.12 2.54
CA TYR A 86 11.05 -0.36 2.55
C TYR A 86 10.13 -0.80 1.42
N PHE A 87 10.68 -1.03 0.23
CA PHE A 87 9.96 -1.53 -0.94
C PHE A 87 9.33 -2.91 -0.69
N ASP A 88 10.08 -3.85 -0.12
CA ASP A 88 9.61 -5.21 0.17
C ASP A 88 8.48 -5.18 1.21
N ARG A 89 8.62 -4.34 2.25
CA ARG A 89 7.58 -4.17 3.27
C ARG A 89 6.34 -3.44 2.74
N LEU A 90 6.54 -2.42 1.91
CA LEU A 90 5.45 -1.73 1.23
C LEU A 90 4.68 -2.72 0.38
N THR A 91 5.37 -3.48 -0.47
CA THR A 91 4.79 -4.56 -1.28
C THR A 91 3.97 -5.55 -0.44
N SER A 92 4.55 -6.08 0.64
CA SER A 92 3.86 -7.04 1.50
C SER A 92 2.62 -6.45 2.18
N ALA A 93 2.62 -5.15 2.52
CA ALA A 93 1.46 -4.48 3.11
C ALA A 93 0.25 -4.43 2.17
N VAL A 94 0.48 -4.55 0.87
CA VAL A 94 -0.52 -4.33 -0.17
C VAL A 94 -0.69 -5.50 -1.15
N GLU A 95 0.10 -6.57 -1.05
CA GLU A 95 -0.08 -7.80 -1.86
C GLU A 95 -1.35 -8.59 -1.51
N ASP A 96 -1.91 -8.39 -0.32
CA ASP A 96 -3.12 -9.05 0.17
C ASP A 96 -4.45 -8.40 -0.33
N PHE A 97 -4.38 -7.50 -1.33
CA PHE A 97 -5.54 -6.80 -1.92
C PHE A 97 -6.39 -7.63 -2.90
#